data_AF-A0A4Q1A7P4-F1
#
_entry.id   AF-A0A4Q1A7P4-F1
#
_cell.length_a   1.000
_cell.length_b   1.000
_cell.length_c   1.000
_cell.angle_alpha   90.00
_cell.angle_beta   90.00
_cell.angle_gamma   90.00
#
_symmetry.space_group_name_H-M   'P 1'
#
loop_
_entity.id
_entity.type
_entity.pdbx_description
1 polymer ?
#
loop_
_entity_poly.entity_id
_entity_poly.type
_entity_poly.pdbx_seq_one_letter_code
_entity_poly.pdbx_strand_id
1 'polypeptide(L)'
;MGLKKYIVFSILLIVLVFGYVFSIEPGEYKVTILDVSLTLPIAIWVTLPIVLLFIGSVAHMMFYGFKSYLKYRSIAKDEENISESIKAFLLQKADKSTYKTKSFKNITNILSQIDFEVRDASFTTSNEEINKTVSLIKEIKAGKYVQDKTLKLEPTSKLAHQNLLNKVNAEVDFCVEILKKPMNYSSDVTKQAFLNVVEDKSMTTVKKLYENVTLDKEMGEKLFKKCAKNPEFTLSNEEIIKITKNLDYDKNDFLELAKVLKESYQPDELISLFDELSKQIDCSTEAYVYVLFEFEMIDTIREVLSSHPDADLMAFRALIDLKDAGKQYSLESLCYKS
;
A
#
# COMPACT_ATOMS: atom_id res chain seq x y z
N MET A 1 -56.49 -2.25 8.90
CA MET A 1 -57.48 -1.97 7.82
C MET A 1 -56.76 -1.14 6.75
N GLY A 2 -56.76 -1.52 5.47
CA GLY A 2 -56.04 -0.73 4.45
C GLY A 2 -56.66 0.66 4.28
N LEU A 3 -55.85 1.70 4.01
CA LEU A 3 -56.29 3.11 3.85
C LEU A 3 -57.51 3.23 2.93
N LYS A 4 -57.52 2.46 1.83
CA LYS A 4 -58.66 2.39 0.89
C LYS A 4 -59.96 1.95 1.57
N LYS A 5 -59.93 0.90 2.41
CA LYS A 5 -61.11 0.42 3.13
C LYS A 5 -61.59 1.46 4.14
N TYR A 6 -60.66 2.06 4.91
CA TYR A 6 -61.00 3.12 5.86
C TYR A 6 -61.74 4.29 5.19
N ILE A 7 -61.20 4.81 4.08
CA ILE A 7 -61.81 5.92 3.34
C ILE A 7 -63.21 5.55 2.86
N VAL A 8 -63.39 4.37 2.25
CA VAL A 8 -64.69 3.92 1.73
C VAL A 8 -65.73 3.77 2.86
N PHE A 9 -65.38 3.12 3.97
CA PHE A 9 -66.32 2.93 5.09
C PHE A 9 -66.65 4.24 5.80
N SER A 10 -65.69 5.16 5.94
CA SER A 10 -65.93 6.47 6.55
C SER A 10 -66.82 7.36 5.67
N ILE A 11 -66.65 7.36 4.34
CA ILE A 11 -67.54 8.08 3.42
C ILE A 11 -68.95 7.47 3.48
N LEU A 12 -69.06 6.15 3.46
CA LEU A 12 -70.34 5.46 3.57
C LEU A 12 -71.05 5.81 4.88
N LEU A 13 -70.33 5.84 6.00
CA LEU A 13 -70.87 6.27 7.29
C LEU A 13 -71.40 7.71 7.25
N ILE A 14 -70.62 8.64 6.68
CA ILE A 14 -71.04 10.05 6.55
C ILE A 14 -72.33 10.16 5.72
N VAL A 15 -72.42 9.44 4.59
CA VAL A 15 -73.62 9.42 3.74
C VAL A 15 -74.83 8.82 4.46
N LEU A 16 -74.64 7.72 5.20
CA LEU A 16 -75.71 7.10 5.98
C LEU A 16 -76.21 8.01 7.10
N VAL A 17 -75.30 8.67 7.84
CA VAL A 17 -75.68 9.61 8.91
C VAL A 17 -76.40 10.82 8.31
N PHE A 18 -75.92 11.35 7.18
CA PHE A 18 -76.58 12.44 6.48
C PHE A 18 -78.01 12.07 6.07
N GLY A 19 -78.19 10.94 5.39
CA GLY A 19 -79.50 10.48 4.93
C GLY A 19 -80.45 10.20 6.08
N TYR A 20 -79.95 9.61 7.18
CA TYR A 20 -80.74 9.33 8.38
C TYR A 20 -81.24 10.62 9.05
N VAL A 21 -80.36 11.61 9.26
CA VAL A 21 -80.74 12.88 9.89
C VAL A 21 -81.70 13.66 8.99
N PHE A 22 -81.45 13.69 7.67
CA PHE A 22 -82.33 14.37 6.71
C PHE A 22 -83.73 13.74 6.66
N SER A 23 -83.84 12.42 6.83
CA SER A 23 -85.13 11.73 6.87
C SER A 23 -85.95 12.02 8.14
N ILE A 24 -85.31 12.35 9.26
CA ILE A 24 -85.99 12.64 10.53
C ILE A 24 -86.38 14.12 10.59
N GLU A 25 -85.45 15.00 10.25
CA GLU A 25 -85.61 16.45 10.39
C GLU A 25 -85.15 17.16 9.11
N PRO A 26 -86.03 17.27 8.09
CA PRO A 26 -85.70 17.87 6.79
C PRO A 26 -85.62 19.41 6.81
N GLY A 27 -85.73 20.02 8.00
CA GLY A 27 -85.72 21.46 8.18
C GLY A 27 -84.35 22.11 7.97
N GLU A 28 -84.38 23.44 7.90
CA GLU A 28 -83.17 24.28 7.82
C GLU A 28 -82.89 24.96 9.15
N TYR A 29 -81.61 25.13 9.45
CA TYR A 29 -81.15 25.87 10.62
C TYR A 29 -80.28 27.05 10.18
N LYS A 30 -80.65 28.24 10.65
CA LYS A 30 -79.96 29.49 10.38
C LYS A 30 -79.02 29.83 11.53
N VAL A 31 -77.72 29.91 11.22
CA VAL A 31 -76.70 30.40 12.14
C VAL A 31 -76.31 31.81 11.69
N THR A 32 -76.45 32.78 12.60
CA THR A 32 -76.01 34.17 12.39
C THR A 32 -74.78 34.41 13.24
N ILE A 33 -73.63 34.67 12.60
CA ILE A 33 -72.39 35.06 13.27
C ILE A 33 -71.99 36.42 12.71
N LEU A 34 -71.92 37.44 13.57
CA LEU A 34 -71.74 38.84 13.18
C LEU A 34 -72.83 39.24 12.16
N ASP A 35 -72.45 39.73 10.97
CA ASP A 35 -73.37 40.14 9.90
C ASP A 35 -73.56 39.08 8.81
N VAL A 36 -72.96 37.89 8.98
CA VAL A 36 -73.10 36.79 8.01
C VAL A 36 -74.10 35.78 8.55
N SER A 37 -75.22 35.63 7.84
CA SER A 37 -76.21 34.60 8.14
C SER A 37 -76.13 33.45 7.16
N LEU A 38 -75.87 32.24 7.67
CA LEU A 38 -75.77 31.01 6.88
C LEU A 38 -76.94 30.10 7.24
N THR A 39 -77.78 29.81 6.24
CA THR A 39 -78.92 28.89 6.38
C THR A 39 -78.58 27.58 5.67
N LEU A 40 -78.52 26.48 6.41
CA LEU A 40 -78.21 25.15 5.89
C LEU A 40 -79.15 24.11 6.51
N PRO A 41 -79.47 23.02 5.80
CA PRO A 41 -80.19 21.88 6.36
C PRO A 41 -79.59 21.38 7.67
N ILE A 42 -80.46 20.98 8.61
CA ILE A 42 -80.04 20.45 9.93
C ILE A 42 -79.09 19.25 9.77
N ALA A 43 -79.32 18.41 8.75
CA ALA A 43 -78.44 17.29 8.40
C ALA A 43 -76.99 17.71 8.11
N ILE A 44 -76.75 18.89 7.52
CA ILE A 44 -75.39 19.40 7.27
C ILE A 44 -74.73 19.79 8.59
N TRP A 45 -75.44 20.49 9.47
CA TRP A 45 -74.90 20.90 10.77
C TRP A 45 -74.52 19.70 11.65
N VAL A 46 -75.31 18.63 11.62
CA VAL A 46 -75.04 17.40 12.39
C VAL A 46 -73.89 16.59 11.78
N THR A 47 -73.74 16.57 10.46
CA THR A 47 -72.66 15.81 9.79
C THR A 47 -71.32 16.55 9.74
N LEU A 48 -71.33 17.88 9.87
CA LEU A 48 -70.13 18.71 9.78
C LEU A 48 -69.00 18.30 10.75
N PRO A 49 -69.25 18.04 12.06
CA PRO A 49 -68.21 17.56 12.97
C PRO A 49 -67.59 16.22 12.53
N ILE A 50 -68.39 15.31 11.97
CA ILE A 50 -67.94 13.99 11.50
C ILE A 50 -67.04 14.14 10.29
N VAL A 51 -67.41 15.01 9.34
CA VAL A 51 -66.60 15.33 8.16
C VAL A 51 -65.26 15.94 8.57
N LEU A 52 -65.26 16.86 9.55
CA LEU A 52 -64.04 17.48 10.06
C LEU A 52 -63.11 16.45 10.72
N LEU A 53 -63.65 15.54 11.53
CA LEU A 53 -62.88 14.44 12.12
C LEU A 53 -62.33 13.48 11.05
N PHE A 54 -63.11 13.18 10.01
CA PHE A 54 -62.66 12.36 8.89
C PHE A 54 -61.46 13.02 8.18
N ILE A 55 -61.54 14.29 7.83
CA ILE A 55 -60.43 15.04 7.21
C ILE A 55 -59.20 15.01 8.11
N GLY A 56 -59.36 15.30 9.41
CA GLY A 56 -58.27 15.25 10.39
C GLY A 56 -57.61 13.87 10.48
N SER A 57 -58.39 12.79 10.48
CA SER A 57 -57.88 11.42 10.52
C SER A 57 -57.10 11.04 9.26
N VAL A 58 -57.58 11.45 8.07
CA VAL A 58 -56.92 11.22 6.79
C VAL A 58 -55.62 12.00 6.73
N ALA A 59 -55.63 13.28 7.12
CA ALA A 59 -54.43 14.11 7.19
C ALA A 59 -53.40 13.52 8.15
N HIS A 60 -53.81 13.06 9.33
CA HIS A 60 -52.93 12.40 10.30
C HIS A 60 -52.30 11.13 9.70
N MET A 61 -53.09 10.25 9.08
CA MET A 61 -52.54 9.04 8.43
C MET A 61 -51.58 9.37 7.29
N MET A 62 -51.90 10.38 6.45
CA MET A 62 -51.00 10.83 5.39
C MET A 62 -49.69 11.37 5.98
N PHE A 63 -49.73 12.13 7.07
CA PHE A 63 -48.54 12.66 7.74
C PHE A 63 -47.63 11.54 8.25
N TYR A 64 -48.17 10.52 8.92
CA TYR A 64 -47.37 9.39 9.40
C TYR A 64 -46.88 8.49 8.25
N GLY A 65 -47.67 8.34 7.19
CA GLY A 65 -47.25 7.65 5.96
C GLY A 65 -46.07 8.37 5.30
N PHE A 66 -46.16 9.69 5.14
CA PHE A 66 -45.10 10.52 4.60
C PHE A 66 -43.83 10.49 5.47
N LYS A 67 -43.98 10.62 6.80
CA LYS A 67 -42.87 10.49 7.75
C LYS A 67 -42.18 9.13 7.64
N SER A 68 -42.94 8.06 7.49
CA SER A 68 -42.40 6.70 7.34
C SER A 68 -41.69 6.52 6.00
N TYR A 69 -42.24 7.07 4.93
CA TYR A 69 -41.61 7.10 3.61
C TYR A 69 -40.26 7.82 3.63
N LEU A 70 -40.19 9.01 4.26
CA LEU A 70 -38.92 9.73 4.41
C LEU A 70 -37.89 8.94 5.22
N LYS A 71 -38.31 8.25 6.28
CA LYS A 71 -37.43 7.35 7.05
C LYS A 71 -36.91 6.19 6.21
N TYR A 72 -37.80 5.52 5.46
CA TYR A 72 -37.40 4.41 4.58
C TYR A 72 -36.42 4.88 3.51
N ARG A 73 -36.72 6.00 2.85
CA ARG A 73 -35.81 6.60 1.86
C ARG A 73 -34.47 6.99 2.46
N SER A 74 -34.45 7.44 3.71
CA SER A 74 -33.22 7.73 4.44
C SER A 74 -32.38 6.48 4.66
N ILE A 75 -33.01 5.38 5.08
CA ILE A 75 -32.32 4.09 5.31
C ILE A 75 -31.78 3.53 4.00
N ALA A 76 -32.60 3.51 2.93
CA ALA A 76 -32.17 3.01 1.63
C ALA A 76 -30.96 3.79 1.07
N LYS A 77 -30.90 5.11 1.30
CA LYS A 77 -29.73 5.90 0.90
C LYS A 77 -28.50 5.62 1.77
N ASP A 78 -28.70 5.42 3.08
CA ASP A 78 -27.61 5.07 3.98
C ASP A 78 -27.03 3.67 3.68
N GLU A 79 -27.84 2.74 3.20
CA GLU A 79 -27.42 1.40 2.74
C GLU A 79 -26.56 1.48 1.45
N GLU A 80 -26.91 2.35 0.51
CA GLU A 80 -26.04 2.61 -0.65
C GLU A 80 -24.70 3.22 -0.20
N ASN A 81 -24.76 4.21 0.71
CA ASN A 81 -23.58 4.89 1.22
C ASN A 81 -22.63 3.98 2.00
N ILE A 82 -23.14 2.95 2.71
CA ILE A 82 -22.27 2.01 3.43
C ILE A 82 -21.44 1.15 2.48
N SER A 83 -21.97 0.82 1.30
CA SER A 83 -21.22 0.10 0.28
C SER A 83 -20.05 0.94 -0.24
N GLU A 84 -20.27 2.24 -0.45
CA GLU A 84 -19.20 3.19 -0.82
C GLU A 84 -18.15 3.34 0.28
N SER A 85 -18.56 3.42 1.55
CA SER A 85 -17.61 3.47 2.67
C SER A 85 -16.77 2.19 2.77
N ILE A 86 -17.38 1.01 2.62
CA ILE A 86 -16.65 -0.26 2.60
C ILE A 86 -15.62 -0.29 1.47
N LYS A 87 -16.00 0.17 0.27
CA LYS A 87 -15.09 0.31 -0.86
C LYS A 87 -13.94 1.28 -0.55
N ALA A 88 -14.23 2.41 0.09
CA ALA A 88 -13.21 3.36 0.53
C ALA A 88 -12.25 2.75 1.55
N PHE A 89 -12.76 2.01 2.54
CA PHE A 89 -11.93 1.35 3.56
C PHE A 89 -11.07 0.23 2.98
N LEU A 90 -11.60 -0.58 2.06
CA LEU A 90 -10.82 -1.60 1.33
C LEU A 90 -9.66 -0.98 0.55
N LEU A 91 -9.87 0.22 -0.01
CA LEU A 91 -8.87 0.99 -0.73
C LEU A 91 -7.98 1.85 0.18
N GLN A 92 -8.13 1.73 1.51
CA GLN A 92 -7.39 2.49 2.53
C GLN A 92 -7.52 4.01 2.34
N LYS A 93 -8.75 4.48 2.06
CA LYS A 93 -9.07 5.89 1.85
C LYS A 93 -9.92 6.45 2.97
N ALA A 94 -9.86 7.77 3.11
CA ALA A 94 -10.83 8.50 3.92
C ALA A 94 -12.23 8.34 3.32
N ASP A 95 -13.16 7.90 4.16
CA ASP A 95 -14.58 7.87 3.82
C ASP A 95 -15.15 9.29 3.74
N LYS A 96 -15.92 9.56 2.68
CA LYS A 96 -16.59 10.85 2.43
C LYS A 96 -18.12 10.73 2.50
N SER A 97 -18.63 9.52 2.74
CA SER A 97 -20.05 9.25 2.79
C SER A 97 -20.70 9.95 3.99
N THR A 98 -21.91 10.47 3.76
CA THR A 98 -22.71 11.08 4.82
C THR A 98 -23.94 10.24 5.10
N TYR A 99 -24.23 10.04 6.38
CA TYR A 99 -25.34 9.19 6.82
C TYR A 99 -26.42 10.03 7.46
N LYS A 100 -27.67 9.69 7.21
CA LYS A 100 -28.82 10.40 7.77
C LYS A 100 -29.27 9.79 9.10
N THR A 101 -29.20 8.47 9.22
CA THR A 101 -29.57 7.72 10.41
C THR A 101 -28.40 7.58 11.39
N LYS A 102 -28.70 7.67 12.70
CA LYS A 102 -27.69 7.55 13.76
C LYS A 102 -27.05 6.15 13.80
N SER A 103 -27.81 5.10 13.52
CA SER A 103 -27.30 3.72 13.54
C SER A 103 -26.20 3.50 12.51
N PHE A 104 -26.42 3.95 11.26
CA PHE A 104 -25.39 3.83 10.22
C PHE A 104 -24.18 4.71 10.51
N LYS A 105 -24.37 5.95 11.02
CA LYS A 105 -23.24 6.78 11.50
C LYS A 105 -22.37 6.04 12.51
N ASN A 106 -23.00 5.42 13.50
CA ASN A 106 -22.28 4.70 14.54
C ASN A 106 -21.52 3.50 13.98
N ILE A 107 -22.15 2.70 13.10
CA ILE A 107 -21.50 1.56 12.45
C ILE A 107 -20.30 2.02 11.63
N THR A 108 -20.46 3.03 10.78
CA THR A 108 -19.35 3.51 9.93
C THR A 108 -18.22 4.13 10.75
N ASN A 109 -18.52 4.80 11.87
CA ASN A 109 -17.49 5.30 12.79
C ASN A 109 -16.69 4.18 13.47
N ILE A 110 -17.29 3.01 13.70
CA ILE A 110 -16.58 1.83 14.21
C ILE A 110 -15.73 1.24 13.08
N LEU A 111 -16.33 1.08 11.89
CA LEU A 111 -15.63 0.54 10.72
C LEU A 111 -14.41 1.37 10.34
N SER A 112 -14.46 2.70 10.43
CA SER A 112 -13.32 3.57 10.11
C SER A 112 -12.11 3.41 11.05
N GLN A 113 -12.27 2.69 12.16
CA GLN A 113 -11.21 2.40 13.14
C GLN A 113 -10.65 0.98 12.99
N ILE A 114 -11.12 0.21 12.01
CA ILE A 114 -10.74 -1.19 11.79
C ILE A 114 -9.95 -1.30 10.49
N ASP A 115 -8.89 -2.11 10.51
CA ASP A 115 -8.15 -2.48 9.31
C ASP A 115 -8.90 -3.56 8.53
N PHE A 116 -9.17 -3.29 7.25
CA PHE A 116 -9.86 -4.22 6.36
C PHE A 116 -8.87 -5.09 5.60
N GLU A 117 -8.92 -6.39 5.86
CA GLU A 117 -8.17 -7.38 5.09
C GLU A 117 -9.11 -8.41 4.45
N VAL A 118 -8.87 -8.68 3.17
CA VAL A 118 -9.58 -9.72 2.42
C VAL A 118 -8.98 -11.08 2.78
N ARG A 119 -9.77 -11.94 3.45
CA ARG A 119 -9.34 -13.24 3.98
C ARG A 119 -9.42 -14.39 2.97
N ASP A 120 -10.44 -14.42 2.11
CA ASP A 120 -10.76 -15.59 1.27
C ASP A 120 -10.50 -15.43 -0.23
N ALA A 121 -10.13 -16.54 -0.86
CA ALA A 121 -9.95 -16.66 -2.30
C ALA A 121 -11.25 -16.41 -3.08
N SER A 122 -12.42 -16.75 -2.52
CA SER A 122 -13.75 -16.68 -3.17
C SER A 122 -14.62 -15.54 -2.64
N PHE A 123 -14.06 -14.34 -2.43
CA PHE A 123 -14.84 -13.17 -2.04
C PHE A 123 -15.87 -12.82 -3.14
N THR A 124 -17.15 -12.94 -2.82
CA THR A 124 -18.27 -12.59 -3.71
C THR A 124 -19.40 -11.96 -2.92
N THR A 125 -19.89 -10.82 -3.40
CA THR A 125 -21.03 -10.09 -2.83
C THR A 125 -22.04 -9.74 -3.94
N SER A 126 -23.23 -9.26 -3.57
CA SER A 126 -24.20 -8.73 -4.53
C SER A 126 -23.74 -7.42 -5.20
N ASN A 127 -22.71 -6.76 -4.65
CA ASN A 127 -22.17 -5.52 -5.20
C ASN A 127 -20.99 -5.83 -6.14
N GLU A 128 -21.23 -5.70 -7.45
CA GLU A 128 -20.21 -5.96 -8.46
C GLU A 128 -18.98 -5.05 -8.34
N GLU A 129 -19.14 -3.81 -7.89
CA GLU A 129 -18.02 -2.88 -7.76
C GLU A 129 -17.08 -3.27 -6.62
N ILE A 130 -17.62 -3.74 -5.51
CA ILE A 130 -16.81 -4.26 -4.40
C ILE A 130 -16.08 -5.52 -4.87
N ASN A 131 -16.75 -6.42 -5.60
CA ASN A 131 -16.11 -7.63 -6.13
C ASN A 131 -14.94 -7.31 -7.08
N LYS A 132 -15.13 -6.34 -7.99
CA LYS A 132 -14.05 -5.85 -8.86
C LYS A 132 -12.90 -5.27 -8.05
N THR A 133 -13.21 -4.39 -7.09
CA THR A 133 -12.21 -3.77 -6.19
C THR A 133 -11.39 -4.83 -5.46
N VAL A 134 -12.04 -5.83 -4.87
CA VAL A 134 -11.36 -6.92 -4.16
C VAL A 134 -10.51 -7.77 -5.10
N SER A 135 -10.97 -8.02 -6.33
CA SER A 135 -10.19 -8.77 -7.32
C SER A 135 -8.89 -8.04 -7.68
N LEU A 136 -8.95 -6.73 -7.89
CA LEU A 136 -7.78 -5.90 -8.15
C LEU A 136 -6.83 -5.85 -6.94
N ILE A 137 -7.37 -5.75 -5.71
CA ILE A 137 -6.55 -5.82 -4.48
C ILE A 137 -5.82 -7.16 -4.39
N LYS A 138 -6.47 -8.27 -4.77
CA LYS A 138 -5.83 -9.59 -4.80
C LYS A 138 -4.70 -9.67 -5.81
N GLU A 139 -4.88 -9.10 -7.01
CA GLU A 139 -3.81 -9.04 -8.02
C GLU A 139 -2.58 -8.28 -7.50
N ILE A 140 -2.79 -7.14 -6.83
CA ILE A 140 -1.72 -6.39 -6.18
C ILE A 140 -1.04 -7.23 -5.10
N LYS A 141 -1.82 -7.91 -4.25
CA LYS A 141 -1.24 -8.79 -3.22
C LYS A 141 -0.51 -9.99 -3.78
N ALA A 142 -0.89 -10.47 -4.97
CA ALA A 142 -0.22 -11.54 -5.70
C ALA A 142 1.07 -11.09 -6.43
N GLY A 143 1.48 -9.83 -6.28
CA GLY A 143 2.70 -9.29 -6.89
C GLY A 143 2.53 -8.74 -8.30
N LYS A 144 1.30 -8.66 -8.83
CA LYS A 144 1.04 -8.08 -10.14
C LYS A 144 0.89 -6.56 -10.03
N TYR A 145 1.50 -5.84 -10.96
CA TYR A 145 1.25 -4.41 -11.10
C TYR A 145 -0.13 -4.20 -11.74
N VAL A 146 -0.96 -3.38 -11.09
CA VAL A 146 -2.30 -3.06 -11.56
C VAL A 146 -2.40 -1.56 -11.85
N GLN A 147 -2.60 -1.22 -13.11
CA GLN A 147 -2.80 0.16 -13.57
C GLN A 147 -4.28 0.44 -13.90
N ASP A 148 -5.15 0.31 -12.89
CA ASP A 148 -6.58 0.61 -13.04
C ASP A 148 -6.92 1.99 -12.47
N LYS A 149 -7.49 2.86 -13.32
CA LYS A 149 -7.93 4.22 -12.94
C LYS A 149 -9.05 4.22 -11.89
N THR A 150 -9.74 3.10 -11.70
CA THR A 150 -10.81 2.95 -10.70
C THR A 150 -10.27 2.80 -9.28
N LEU A 151 -9.04 2.27 -9.12
CA LEU A 151 -8.43 2.05 -7.80
C LEU A 151 -8.09 3.36 -7.10
N LYS A 152 -7.68 4.40 -7.84
CA LYS A 152 -7.27 5.73 -7.33
C LYS A 152 -6.58 5.67 -5.96
N LEU A 153 -5.58 4.81 -5.78
CA LEU A 153 -5.01 4.52 -4.46
C LEU A 153 -4.43 5.79 -3.82
N GLU A 154 -4.59 5.94 -2.51
CA GLU A 154 -3.96 7.04 -1.78
C GLU A 154 -2.45 6.78 -1.71
N PRO A 155 -1.57 7.73 -2.09
CA PRO A 155 -0.12 7.51 -2.17
C PRO A 155 0.53 7.05 -0.86
N THR A 156 -0.07 7.41 0.28
CA THR A 156 0.40 7.06 1.62
C THR A 156 -0.09 5.69 2.10
N SER A 157 -0.98 5.04 1.35
CA SER A 157 -1.55 3.75 1.74
C SER A 157 -0.54 2.60 1.55
N LYS A 158 -0.62 1.58 2.41
CA LYS A 158 0.20 0.37 2.30
C LYS A 158 -0.03 -0.33 0.95
N LEU A 159 -1.27 -0.29 0.46
CA LEU A 159 -1.64 -0.89 -0.82
C LEU A 159 -1.03 -0.14 -2.01
N ALA A 160 -0.97 1.19 -1.99
CA ALA A 160 -0.29 1.97 -3.02
C ALA A 160 1.21 1.66 -3.05
N HIS A 161 1.82 1.58 -1.87
CA HIS A 161 3.22 1.22 -1.71
C HIS A 161 3.52 -0.17 -2.29
N GLN A 162 2.69 -1.16 -1.99
CA GLN A 162 2.82 -2.50 -2.54
C GLN A 162 2.67 -2.52 -4.07
N ASN A 163 1.67 -1.81 -4.61
CA ASN A 163 1.49 -1.74 -6.06
C ASN A 163 2.67 -1.02 -6.76
N LEU A 164 3.28 -0.03 -6.09
CA LEU A 164 4.50 0.63 -6.57
C LEU A 164 5.67 -0.35 -6.62
N LEU A 165 5.88 -1.15 -5.58
CA LEU A 165 6.92 -2.20 -5.58
C LEU A 165 6.67 -3.25 -6.68
N ASN A 166 5.42 -3.65 -6.90
CA ASN A 166 5.09 -4.54 -8.01
C ASN A 166 5.43 -3.91 -9.37
N LYS A 167 5.19 -2.60 -9.53
CA LYS A 167 5.59 -1.87 -10.74
C LYS A 167 7.10 -1.88 -10.94
N VAL A 168 7.86 -1.64 -9.88
CA VAL A 168 9.33 -1.69 -9.88
C VAL A 168 9.83 -3.08 -10.31
N ASN A 169 9.16 -4.15 -9.88
CA ASN A 169 9.51 -5.51 -10.27
C ASN A 169 9.08 -5.91 -11.68
N ALA A 170 8.08 -5.24 -12.26
CA ALA A 170 7.57 -5.53 -13.60
C ALA A 170 8.23 -4.66 -14.69
N GLU A 171 8.58 -3.41 -14.37
CA GLU A 171 9.02 -2.40 -15.33
C GLU A 171 10.41 -1.84 -14.98
N VAL A 172 11.45 -2.40 -15.59
CA VAL A 172 12.84 -1.97 -15.36
C VAL A 172 13.09 -0.54 -15.84
N ASP A 173 12.43 -0.09 -16.90
CA ASP A 173 12.55 1.29 -17.38
C ASP A 173 12.03 2.30 -16.35
N PHE A 174 10.99 1.95 -15.59
CA PHE A 174 10.51 2.76 -14.49
C PHE A 174 11.52 2.82 -13.33
N CYS A 175 12.27 1.74 -13.09
CA CYS A 175 13.36 1.75 -12.13
C CYS A 175 14.43 2.79 -12.49
N VAL A 176 14.78 2.93 -13.77
CA VAL A 176 15.72 3.96 -14.24
C VAL A 176 15.21 5.38 -13.94
N GLU A 177 13.91 5.62 -14.06
CA GLU A 177 13.31 6.92 -13.71
C GLU A 177 13.36 7.20 -12.20
N ILE A 178 13.13 6.17 -11.37
CA ILE A 178 13.24 6.26 -9.90
C ILE A 178 14.66 6.68 -9.51
N LEU A 179 15.68 5.99 -10.04
CA LEU A 179 17.08 6.23 -9.68
C LEU A 179 17.63 7.58 -10.18
N LYS A 180 16.95 8.25 -11.13
CA LYS A 180 17.25 9.64 -11.49
C LYS A 180 16.75 10.65 -10.46
N LYS A 181 15.74 10.30 -9.66
CA LYS A 181 15.14 11.17 -8.63
C LYS A 181 14.82 10.38 -7.35
N PRO A 182 15.83 9.77 -6.69
CA PRO A 182 15.60 8.86 -5.57
C PRO A 182 14.98 9.55 -4.35
N MET A 183 15.19 10.86 -4.17
CA MET A 183 14.61 11.64 -3.06
C MET A 183 13.07 11.67 -3.04
N ASN A 184 12.41 11.34 -4.16
CA ASN A 184 10.95 11.32 -4.25
C ASN A 184 10.33 10.00 -3.77
N TYR A 185 11.17 8.99 -3.48
CA TYR A 185 10.73 7.64 -3.15
C TYR A 185 11.31 7.21 -1.80
N SER A 186 10.70 6.19 -1.21
CA SER A 186 11.22 5.59 0.01
C SER A 186 12.48 4.77 -0.27
N SER A 187 13.27 4.54 0.77
CA SER A 187 14.55 3.82 0.69
C SER A 187 14.39 2.39 0.15
N ASP A 188 13.34 1.69 0.57
CA ASP A 188 13.04 0.31 0.13
C ASP A 188 12.68 0.22 -1.35
N VAL A 189 11.92 1.17 -1.87
CA VAL A 189 11.58 1.26 -3.31
C VAL A 189 12.83 1.57 -4.12
N THR A 190 13.66 2.49 -3.64
CA THR A 190 14.92 2.87 -4.28
C THR A 190 15.89 1.69 -4.32
N LYS A 191 16.01 0.95 -3.22
CA LYS A 191 16.79 -0.28 -3.13
C LYS A 191 16.33 -1.30 -4.16
N GLN A 192 15.04 -1.64 -4.18
CA GLN A 192 14.51 -2.63 -5.11
C GLN A 192 14.71 -2.20 -6.57
N ALA A 193 14.49 -0.92 -6.88
CA ALA A 193 14.73 -0.36 -8.20
C ALA A 193 16.20 -0.47 -8.61
N PHE A 194 17.13 -0.22 -7.69
CA PHE A 194 18.56 -0.38 -7.94
C PHE A 194 18.93 -1.82 -8.24
N LEU A 195 18.46 -2.78 -7.42
CA LEU A 195 18.75 -4.20 -7.61
C LEU A 195 18.25 -4.69 -8.98
N ASN A 196 17.03 -4.31 -9.39
CA ASN A 196 16.46 -4.68 -10.69
C ASN A 196 17.25 -4.06 -11.86
N VAL A 197 17.71 -2.81 -11.73
CA VAL A 197 18.53 -2.15 -12.76
C VAL A 197 19.90 -2.81 -12.87
N VAL A 198 20.52 -3.19 -11.76
CA VAL A 198 21.79 -3.94 -11.76
C VAL A 198 21.62 -5.29 -12.44
N GLU A 199 20.51 -5.99 -12.23
CA GLU A 199 20.24 -7.28 -12.84
C GLU A 199 20.01 -7.18 -14.35
N ASP A 200 19.12 -6.29 -14.79
CA ASP A 200 18.59 -6.31 -16.17
C ASP A 200 19.25 -5.29 -17.12
N LYS A 201 19.82 -4.19 -16.62
CA LYS A 201 20.43 -3.15 -17.49
C LYS A 201 21.93 -3.37 -17.67
N SER A 202 22.48 -2.64 -18.64
CA SER A 202 23.91 -2.58 -18.93
C SER A 202 24.68 -1.89 -17.80
N MET A 203 25.95 -2.28 -17.63
CA MET A 203 26.83 -1.65 -16.65
C MET A 203 27.02 -0.15 -16.90
N THR A 204 27.02 0.29 -18.17
CA THR A 204 27.04 1.72 -18.54
C THR A 204 25.87 2.51 -18.01
N THR A 205 24.69 1.90 -17.86
CA THR A 205 23.50 2.54 -17.28
C THR A 205 23.60 2.58 -15.77
N VAL A 206 24.00 1.46 -15.15
CA VAL A 206 24.23 1.35 -13.71
C VAL A 206 25.26 2.38 -13.24
N LYS A 207 26.38 2.52 -13.96
CA LYS A 207 27.46 3.47 -13.68
C LYS A 207 26.99 4.93 -13.68
N LYS A 208 25.97 5.27 -14.46
CA LYS A 208 25.39 6.63 -14.47
C LYS A 208 24.41 6.90 -13.33
N LEU A 209 23.86 5.85 -12.72
CA LEU A 209 22.76 5.96 -11.76
C LEU A 209 23.19 5.70 -10.32
N TYR A 210 24.24 4.91 -10.08
CA TYR A 210 24.68 4.57 -8.73
C TYR A 210 25.10 5.80 -7.91
N GLU A 211 25.66 6.83 -8.55
CA GLU A 211 26.06 8.07 -7.89
C GLU A 211 24.90 8.84 -7.27
N ASN A 212 23.68 8.65 -7.78
CA ASN A 212 22.49 9.32 -7.27
C ASN A 212 21.93 8.64 -6.00
N VAL A 213 22.41 7.43 -5.67
CA VAL A 213 21.80 6.56 -4.67
C VAL A 213 22.78 6.31 -3.54
N THR A 214 22.27 6.34 -2.31
CA THR A 214 23.03 5.85 -1.14
C THR A 214 22.98 4.33 -1.15
N LEU A 215 24.12 3.70 -1.45
CA LEU A 215 24.25 2.25 -1.49
C LEU A 215 24.24 1.67 -0.07
N ASP A 216 23.60 0.51 0.08
CA ASP A 216 23.78 -0.37 1.23
C ASP A 216 24.73 -1.53 0.87
N LYS A 217 25.09 -2.36 1.87
CA LYS A 217 26.03 -3.47 1.67
C LYS A 217 25.56 -4.44 0.58
N GLU A 218 24.27 -4.78 0.55
CA GLU A 218 23.69 -5.68 -0.45
C GLU A 218 23.72 -5.09 -1.87
N MET A 219 23.39 -3.80 -2.01
CA MET A 219 23.47 -3.07 -3.27
C MET A 219 24.92 -2.99 -3.76
N GLY A 220 25.88 -2.74 -2.87
CA GLY A 220 27.31 -2.75 -3.17
C GLY A 220 27.76 -4.12 -3.69
N GLU A 221 27.43 -5.19 -2.99
CA GLU A 221 27.78 -6.56 -3.38
C GLU A 221 27.24 -6.91 -4.78
N LYS A 222 25.96 -6.63 -5.06
CA LYS A 222 25.38 -6.88 -6.40
C LYS A 222 26.03 -6.02 -7.48
N LEU A 223 26.36 -4.76 -7.16
CA LEU A 223 27.06 -3.87 -8.08
C LEU A 223 28.44 -4.43 -8.46
N PHE A 224 29.23 -4.88 -7.47
CA PHE A 224 30.54 -5.47 -7.72
C PHE A 224 30.46 -6.80 -8.47
N LYS A 225 29.47 -7.66 -8.17
CA LYS A 225 29.22 -8.89 -8.94
C LYS A 225 28.86 -8.60 -10.40
N LYS A 226 28.07 -7.55 -10.66
CA LYS A 226 27.76 -7.12 -12.03
C LYS A 226 29.00 -6.54 -12.73
N CYS A 227 29.82 -5.80 -11.98
CA CYS A 227 31.08 -5.24 -12.44
C CYS A 227 32.05 -6.32 -12.91
N ALA A 228 32.28 -7.36 -12.10
CA ALA A 228 33.10 -8.52 -12.45
C ALA A 228 32.61 -9.16 -13.75
N LYS A 229 31.30 -9.43 -13.89
CA LYS A 229 30.72 -10.01 -15.11
C LYS A 229 30.84 -9.14 -16.38
N ASN A 230 31.20 -7.85 -16.26
CA ASN A 230 31.26 -6.91 -17.39
C ASN A 230 32.63 -6.19 -17.42
N PRO A 231 33.73 -6.91 -17.75
CA PRO A 231 35.10 -6.39 -17.67
C PRO A 231 35.35 -5.14 -18.55
N GLU A 232 34.59 -4.95 -19.64
CA GLU A 232 34.74 -3.79 -20.53
C GLU A 232 34.22 -2.47 -19.93
N PHE A 233 33.39 -2.52 -18.90
CA PHE A 233 32.74 -1.35 -18.30
C PHE A 233 32.87 -1.34 -16.77
N THR A 234 34.03 -1.75 -16.28
CA THR A 234 34.32 -1.86 -14.85
C THR A 234 34.34 -0.49 -14.15
N LEU A 235 34.23 -0.56 -12.83
CA LEU A 235 34.45 0.58 -11.94
C LEU A 235 35.96 0.78 -11.81
N SER A 236 36.40 2.05 -11.79
CA SER A 236 37.80 2.37 -11.52
C SER A 236 38.16 2.09 -10.07
N ASN A 237 39.47 1.95 -9.78
CA ASN A 237 39.93 1.72 -8.41
C ASN A 237 39.45 2.81 -7.45
N GLU A 238 39.51 4.07 -7.87
CA GLU A 238 39.00 5.21 -7.09
C GLU A 238 37.50 5.10 -6.77
N GLU A 239 36.69 4.64 -7.73
CA GLU A 239 35.25 4.44 -7.53
C GLU A 239 34.98 3.32 -6.52
N ILE A 240 35.68 2.19 -6.64
CA ILE A 240 35.55 1.06 -5.72
C ILE A 240 35.92 1.48 -4.30
N ILE A 241 37.06 2.16 -4.13
CA ILE A 241 37.53 2.67 -2.83
C ILE A 241 36.50 3.62 -2.22
N LYS A 242 35.94 4.53 -3.03
CA LYS A 242 34.91 5.48 -2.56
C LYS A 242 33.64 4.76 -2.11
N ILE A 243 33.21 3.74 -2.85
CA ILE A 243 32.02 2.95 -2.50
C ILE A 243 32.28 2.17 -1.21
N THR A 244 33.38 1.43 -1.09
CA THR A 244 33.69 0.60 0.09
C THR A 244 33.87 1.43 1.36
N LYS A 245 34.44 2.64 1.26
CA LYS A 245 34.53 3.58 2.39
C LYS A 245 33.17 4.00 2.94
N ASN A 246 32.19 4.19 2.06
CA ASN A 246 30.85 4.61 2.46
C ASN A 246 30.01 3.47 3.05
N LEU A 247 30.39 2.22 2.80
CA LEU A 247 29.62 1.03 3.18
C LEU A 247 30.02 0.40 4.52
N ASP A 248 31.05 0.94 5.19
CA ASP A 248 31.57 0.44 6.47
C ASP A 248 31.79 -1.08 6.46
N TYR A 249 32.59 -1.54 5.50
CA TYR A 249 32.92 -2.95 5.29
C TYR A 249 33.84 -3.48 6.39
N ASP A 250 33.57 -4.71 6.82
CA ASP A 250 34.46 -5.45 7.72
C ASP A 250 35.50 -6.29 6.94
N LYS A 251 36.34 -7.02 7.68
CA LYS A 251 37.40 -7.87 7.08
C LYS A 251 36.84 -8.94 6.14
N ASN A 252 35.68 -9.53 6.47
CA ASN A 252 35.04 -10.57 5.67
C ASN A 252 34.42 -9.97 4.40
N ASP A 253 33.78 -8.81 4.52
CA ASP A 253 33.22 -8.08 3.37
C ASP A 253 34.31 -7.79 2.32
N PHE A 254 35.51 -7.38 2.76
CA PHE A 254 36.66 -7.16 1.85
C PHE A 254 37.21 -8.46 1.26
N LEU A 255 37.24 -9.57 2.01
CA LEU A 255 37.64 -10.88 1.50
C LEU A 255 36.67 -11.40 0.44
N GLU A 256 35.36 -11.21 0.63
CA GLU A 256 34.35 -11.56 -0.36
C GLU A 256 34.48 -10.68 -1.61
N LEU A 257 34.72 -9.37 -1.44
CA LEU A 257 35.02 -8.47 -2.55
C LEU A 257 36.22 -8.95 -3.36
N ALA A 258 37.32 -9.34 -2.70
CA ALA A 258 38.52 -9.87 -3.35
C ALA A 258 38.20 -11.11 -4.20
N LYS A 259 37.42 -12.04 -3.65
CA LYS A 259 36.99 -13.25 -4.36
C LYS A 259 36.14 -12.93 -5.58
N VAL A 260 35.18 -12.01 -5.45
CA VAL A 260 34.30 -11.60 -6.56
C VAL A 260 35.08 -10.92 -7.68
N LEU A 261 35.99 -10.00 -7.36
CA LEU A 261 36.76 -9.27 -8.37
C LEU A 261 37.84 -10.15 -9.04
N LYS A 262 38.42 -11.11 -8.31
CA LYS A 262 39.40 -12.08 -8.84
C LYS A 262 38.91 -12.85 -10.06
N GLU A 263 37.62 -13.16 -10.14
CA GLU A 263 37.06 -13.94 -11.26
C GLU A 263 37.16 -13.21 -12.61
N SER A 264 37.41 -11.90 -12.63
CA SER A 264 37.28 -11.11 -13.85
C SER A 264 38.32 -9.99 -14.04
N TYR A 265 38.97 -9.55 -12.98
CA TYR A 265 40.02 -8.53 -13.04
C TYR A 265 41.38 -9.13 -13.43
N GLN A 266 42.22 -8.35 -14.11
CA GLN A 266 43.60 -8.75 -14.37
C GLN A 266 44.40 -8.77 -13.05
N PRO A 267 45.39 -9.66 -12.90
CA PRO A 267 46.18 -9.77 -11.66
C PRO A 267 46.78 -8.44 -11.20
N ASP A 268 47.43 -7.69 -12.09
CA ASP A 268 48.07 -6.41 -11.77
C ASP A 268 47.07 -5.34 -11.29
N GLU A 269 45.88 -5.29 -11.90
CA GLU A 269 44.82 -4.36 -11.53
C GLU A 269 44.23 -4.69 -10.15
N LEU A 270 44.04 -5.98 -9.87
CA LEU A 270 43.52 -6.46 -8.59
C LEU A 270 44.52 -6.22 -7.46
N ILE A 271 45.80 -6.50 -7.70
CA ILE A 271 46.87 -6.24 -6.73
C ILE A 271 46.94 -4.75 -6.42
N SER A 272 46.93 -3.90 -7.45
CA SER A 272 46.96 -2.44 -7.29
C SER A 272 45.76 -1.91 -6.49
N LEU A 273 44.54 -2.41 -6.79
CA LEU A 273 43.33 -2.04 -6.07
C LEU A 273 43.42 -2.37 -4.57
N PHE A 274 43.82 -3.58 -4.23
CA PHE A 274 43.90 -4.02 -2.84
C PHE A 274 45.09 -3.42 -2.08
N ASP A 275 46.19 -3.09 -2.77
CA ASP A 275 47.29 -2.31 -2.21
C ASP A 275 46.81 -0.91 -1.80
N GLU A 276 46.09 -0.23 -2.70
CA GLU A 276 45.49 1.09 -2.42
C GLU A 276 44.43 1.05 -1.32
N LEU A 277 43.58 0.02 -1.30
CA LEU A 277 42.58 -0.19 -0.24
C LEU A 277 43.27 -0.38 1.12
N SER A 278 44.30 -1.22 1.20
CA SER A 278 44.99 -1.55 2.45
C SER A 278 45.65 -0.34 3.10
N LYS A 279 46.16 0.60 2.29
CA LYS A 279 46.74 1.87 2.76
C LYS A 279 45.70 2.84 3.33
N GLN A 280 44.44 2.70 2.93
CA GLN A 280 43.36 3.63 3.29
C GLN A 280 42.39 3.06 4.32
N ILE A 281 42.27 1.73 4.42
CA ILE A 281 41.30 1.02 5.26
C ILE A 281 41.99 -0.22 5.85
N ASP A 282 42.32 -0.17 7.13
CA ASP A 282 43.04 -1.25 7.83
C ASP A 282 42.34 -2.62 7.73
N CYS A 283 41.00 -2.64 7.71
CA CYS A 283 40.21 -3.87 7.56
C CYS A 283 40.42 -4.59 6.22
N SER A 284 40.94 -3.90 5.20
CA SER A 284 41.15 -4.49 3.87
C SER A 284 42.53 -5.15 3.70
N THR A 285 43.44 -4.97 4.66
CA THR A 285 44.80 -5.54 4.63
C THR A 285 44.77 -7.08 4.54
N GLU A 286 43.83 -7.72 5.21
CA GLU A 286 43.65 -9.18 5.14
C GLU A 286 43.27 -9.65 3.73
N ALA A 287 42.36 -8.91 3.08
CA ALA A 287 41.96 -9.19 1.70
C ALA A 287 43.10 -8.94 0.71
N TYR A 288 43.95 -7.93 0.95
CA TYR A 288 45.14 -7.70 0.15
C TYR A 288 46.14 -8.85 0.26
N VAL A 289 46.44 -9.29 1.48
CA VAL A 289 47.32 -10.45 1.71
C VAL A 289 46.75 -11.70 1.04
N TYR A 290 45.44 -11.93 1.13
CA TYR A 290 44.76 -13.02 0.40
C TYR A 290 45.00 -12.94 -1.12
N VAL A 291 44.81 -11.76 -1.74
CA VAL A 291 45.05 -11.55 -3.18
C VAL A 291 46.51 -11.85 -3.55
N LEU A 292 47.48 -11.40 -2.76
CA LEU A 292 48.90 -11.67 -3.00
C LEU A 292 49.23 -13.16 -2.90
N PHE A 293 48.60 -13.89 -1.97
CA PHE A 293 48.75 -15.35 -1.86
C PHE A 293 48.25 -16.08 -3.10
N GLU A 294 47.10 -15.66 -3.63
CA GLU A 294 46.50 -16.24 -4.85
C GLU A 294 47.38 -16.05 -6.09
N PHE A 295 48.19 -15.00 -6.13
CA PHE A 295 49.14 -14.74 -7.22
C PHE A 295 50.59 -15.13 -6.87
N GLU A 296 50.79 -15.87 -5.77
CA GLU A 296 52.08 -16.37 -5.30
C GLU A 296 53.19 -15.30 -5.12
N MET A 297 52.82 -14.06 -4.82
CA MET A 297 53.78 -12.95 -4.64
C MET A 297 54.44 -12.98 -3.25
N ILE A 298 55.27 -13.98 -2.97
CA ILE A 298 55.78 -14.24 -1.62
C ILE A 298 56.62 -13.09 -1.04
N ASP A 299 57.43 -12.43 -1.88
CA ASP A 299 58.30 -11.35 -1.42
C ASP A 299 57.51 -10.11 -0.96
N THR A 300 56.46 -9.72 -1.68
CA THR A 300 55.59 -8.59 -1.29
C THR A 300 54.74 -8.94 -0.07
N ILE A 301 54.30 -10.20 0.08
CA ILE A 301 53.60 -10.61 1.30
C ILE A 301 54.49 -10.42 2.53
N ARG A 302 55.79 -10.80 2.44
CA ARG A 302 56.73 -10.60 3.56
C ARG A 302 56.90 -9.13 3.92
N GLU A 303 56.97 -8.25 2.93
CA GLU A 303 57.04 -6.80 3.15
C GLU A 303 55.78 -6.27 3.86
N VAL A 304 54.59 -6.68 3.41
CA VAL A 304 53.31 -6.26 4.00
C VAL A 304 53.16 -6.77 5.44
N LEU A 305 53.51 -8.04 5.70
CA LEU A 305 53.44 -8.63 7.05
C LEU A 305 54.46 -8.05 8.04
N SER A 306 55.65 -7.67 7.54
CA SER A 306 56.68 -7.01 8.35
C SER A 306 56.27 -5.58 8.73
N SER A 307 55.50 -4.93 7.86
CA SER A 307 55.00 -3.56 8.06
C SER A 307 53.79 -3.48 8.99
N HIS A 308 53.14 -4.62 9.28
CA HIS A 308 51.96 -4.72 10.17
C HIS A 308 52.20 -5.76 11.29
N PRO A 309 52.97 -5.42 12.35
CA PRO A 309 53.32 -6.35 13.43
C PRO A 309 52.14 -6.77 14.30
N ASP A 310 51.20 -5.84 14.51
CA ASP A 310 50.10 -5.93 15.48
C ASP A 310 48.76 -6.36 14.85
N ALA A 311 48.71 -6.54 13.53
CA ALA A 311 47.52 -6.99 12.83
C ALA A 311 47.29 -8.50 13.06
N ASP A 312 46.03 -8.90 13.17
CA ASP A 312 45.56 -10.28 13.42
C ASP A 312 45.76 -11.18 12.18
N LEU A 313 47.02 -11.29 11.73
CA LEU A 313 47.47 -11.96 10.50
C LEU A 313 48.30 -13.21 10.81
N MET A 314 48.16 -13.76 12.02
CA MET A 314 48.93 -14.92 12.48
C MET A 314 48.75 -16.14 11.56
N ALA A 315 47.53 -16.33 11.02
CA ALA A 315 47.24 -17.38 10.05
C ALA A 315 48.07 -17.24 8.75
N PHE A 316 48.21 -16.01 8.24
CA PHE A 316 49.00 -15.72 7.04
C PHE A 316 50.51 -15.89 7.29
N ARG A 317 51.00 -15.54 8.48
CA ARG A 317 52.40 -15.78 8.88
C ARG A 317 52.71 -17.27 8.94
N ALA A 318 51.84 -18.06 9.58
CA ALA A 318 51.98 -19.51 9.62
C ALA A 318 51.98 -20.15 8.22
N LEU A 319 51.21 -19.58 7.28
CA LEU A 319 51.19 -20.02 5.89
C LEU A 319 52.52 -19.81 5.16
N ILE A 320 53.18 -18.67 5.36
CA ILE A 320 54.51 -18.44 4.79
C ILE A 320 55.52 -19.41 5.37
N ASP A 321 55.53 -19.58 6.70
CA ASP A 321 56.46 -20.50 7.37
C ASP A 321 56.29 -21.95 6.87
N LEU A 322 55.05 -22.37 6.60
CA LEU A 322 54.75 -23.68 6.01
C LEU A 322 55.22 -23.79 4.55
N LYS A 323 55.06 -22.73 3.75
CA LYS A 323 55.54 -22.68 2.36
C LYS A 323 57.07 -22.72 2.31
N ASP A 324 57.74 -21.99 3.20
CA ASP A 324 59.20 -21.97 3.36
C ASP A 324 59.75 -23.33 3.86
N ALA A 325 58.95 -24.07 4.65
CA ALA A 325 59.23 -25.46 5.03
C ALA A 325 58.95 -26.49 3.90
N GLY A 326 58.63 -26.04 2.68
CA GLY A 326 58.40 -26.90 1.52
C GLY A 326 57.04 -27.58 1.47
N LYS A 327 56.06 -27.15 2.28
CA LYS A 327 54.71 -27.71 2.30
C LYS A 327 53.71 -26.78 1.60
N GLN A 328 53.00 -27.30 0.60
CA GLN A 328 51.97 -26.55 -0.14
C GLN A 328 50.60 -26.74 0.53
N TYR A 329 50.21 -25.80 1.39
CA TYR A 329 48.85 -25.70 1.93
C TYR A 329 48.14 -24.47 1.35
N SER A 330 46.83 -24.54 1.17
CA SER A 330 46.00 -23.40 0.74
C SER A 330 45.32 -22.74 1.96
N LEU A 331 44.98 -21.46 1.84
CA LEU A 331 44.22 -20.73 2.87
C LEU A 331 42.90 -21.45 3.24
N GLU A 332 42.24 -22.05 2.25
CA GLU A 332 41.02 -22.82 2.45
C GLU A 332 41.22 -24.16 3.20
N SER A 333 42.41 -24.75 3.13
CA SER A 333 42.71 -26.02 3.81
C SER A 333 43.24 -25.84 5.24
N LEU A 334 43.63 -24.61 5.62
CA LEU A 334 44.05 -24.27 6.98
C LEU A 334 42.93 -23.67 7.84
N CYS A 335 41.97 -22.97 7.22
CA CYS A 335 40.79 -22.46 7.92
C CYS A 335 39.71 -23.55 8.06
N TYR A 336 39.71 -24.29 9.18
CA TYR A 336 38.54 -25.07 9.57
C TYR A 336 37.37 -24.12 9.81
N LYS A 337 36.27 -24.28 9.06
CA LYS A 337 34.99 -23.60 9.35
C LYS A 337 34.60 -23.90 10.80
N SER A 338 34.57 -22.87 11.65
CA SER A 338 33.81 -22.87 12.91
C SER A 338 32.44 -22.26 12.67
#